data_AF-A0A3D4FTK6-F1
#
_entry.id   AF-A0A3D4FTK6-F1
#
_cell.length_a   1.000
_cell.length_b   1.000
_cell.length_c   1.000
_cell.angle_alpha   90.00
_cell.angle_beta   90.00
_cell.angle_gamma   90.00
#
_symmetry.space_group_name_H-M   'P 1'
#
loop_
_entity.id
_entity.type
_entity.pdbx_description
1 polymer ?
#
loop_
_entity_poly.entity_id
_entity_poly.type
_entity_poly.pdbx_seq_one_letter_code
_entity_poly.pdbx_strand_id
1 'polypeptide(L)' 'MPAYDFNWQTLYEFEEPLSVPKGARLEATAWYDNSPANKSNPDPTSAVRWGEQTWEEMQYTAITYRVKDESDD' A
#
# COMPACT_ATOMS: atom_id res chain seq x y z
N MET A 1 -14.27 4.23 4.15
CA MET A 1 -14.38 2.76 4.09
C MET A 1 -13.63 2.18 5.29
N PRO A 2 -14.32 1.76 6.39
CA PRO A 2 -13.64 1.52 7.67
C PRO A 2 -13.31 0.05 8.00
N ALA A 3 -13.44 -0.88 7.04
CA ALA A 3 -13.05 -2.28 7.25
C ALA A 3 -11.98 -2.65 6.21
N TYR A 4 -10.73 -2.72 6.62
CA TYR A 4 -9.62 -3.20 5.80
C TYR A 4 -9.65 -4.73 5.74
N ASP A 5 -9.59 -5.32 4.54
CA ASP A 5 -9.51 -6.76 4.28
C ASP A 5 -8.19 -7.04 3.53
N PHE A 6 -7.36 -7.91 4.08
CA PHE A 6 -6.05 -8.28 3.53
C PHE A 6 -6.15 -8.92 2.12
N ASN A 7 -7.31 -9.46 1.75
CA ASN A 7 -7.57 -9.99 0.41
C ASN A 7 -7.82 -8.89 -0.63
N TRP A 8 -7.92 -7.62 -0.24
CA TRP A 8 -8.09 -6.51 -1.16
C TRP A 8 -6.74 -6.03 -1.71
N GLN A 9 -6.09 -6.90 -2.48
CA GLN A 9 -5.05 -6.48 -3.42
C GLN A 9 -5.70 -6.00 -4.71
N THR A 10 -6.54 -4.97 -4.61
CA THR A 10 -7.24 -4.39 -5.76
C THR A 10 -6.55 -3.11 -6.22
N LEU A 11 -6.59 -2.87 -7.53
CA LEU A 11 -6.22 -1.57 -8.06
C LEU A 11 -7.35 -0.58 -7.74
N TYR A 12 -7.04 0.47 -6.99
CA TYR A 12 -7.92 1.63 -6.89
C TYR A 12 -7.63 2.57 -8.06
N GLU A 13 -8.61 2.74 -8.94
CA GLU A 13 -8.55 3.71 -10.03
C GLU A 13 -9.34 4.96 -9.63
N PHE A 14 -8.72 6.13 -9.76
CA PHE A 14 -9.41 7.39 -9.51
C PHE A 14 -10.45 7.63 -10.61
N GLU A 15 -11.65 8.08 -10.22
CA GLU A 15 -12.69 8.49 -11.18
C GLU A 15 -12.17 9.59 -12.12
N GLU A 16 -11.41 10.54 -11.57
CA GLU A 16 -10.66 11.54 -12.32
C GLU A 16 -9.15 11.42 -12.03
N PRO A 17 -8.29 11.26 -13.05
CA PRO A 17 -6.85 11.15 -12.83
C PRO A 17 -6.25 12.39 -12.14
N LEU A 18 -5.47 12.16 -11.08
CA LEU A 18 -4.77 13.23 -10.38
C LEU A 18 -3.65 13.84 -11.23
N SER A 19 -3.65 15.16 -11.37
CA SER A 19 -2.52 15.90 -11.94
C SER A 19 -1.48 16.17 -10.85
N VAL A 20 -0.29 15.60 -11.01
CA VAL A 20 0.79 15.69 -10.02
C VAL A 20 1.80 16.75 -10.48
N PRO A 21 1.96 17.88 -9.77
CA PRO A 21 2.91 18.92 -10.15
C PRO A 21 4.36 18.49 -9.88
N LYS A 22 5.30 19.14 -10.57
CA LYS A 22 6.73 18.97 -10.31
C LYS A 22 7.04 19.27 -8.83
N GLY A 23 7.79 18.38 -8.20
CA GLY A 23 8.19 18.50 -6.79
C GLY A 23 7.22 17.89 -5.79
N ALA A 24 6.11 17.32 -6.23
CA ALA A 24 5.23 16.52 -5.36
C ALA A 24 5.94 15.23 -4.88
N ARG A 25 5.45 14.68 -3.77
CA ARG A 25 5.94 13.43 -3.15
C ARG A 25 4.81 12.42 -3.01
N LEU A 26 5.14 11.14 -3.21
CA LEU A 26 4.28 10.02 -2.86
C LEU A 26 4.72 9.46 -1.52
N GLU A 27 3.79 9.33 -0.59
CA GLU A 27 4.04 8.78 0.75
C GLU A 27 3.11 7.59 0.97
N ALA A 28 3.70 6.41 1.13
CA ALA A 28 2.98 5.21 1.53
C ALA A 28 3.29 4.92 2.99
N THR A 29 2.26 4.74 3.81
CA THR A 29 2.39 4.35 5.21
C THR A 29 1.61 3.07 5.45
N ALA A 30 2.23 2.12 6.13
CA ALA A 30 1.59 0.89 6.56
C ALA A 30 1.68 0.75 8.08
N TRP A 31 0.69 0.10 8.67
CA TRP A 31 0.64 -0.21 10.10
C TRP A 31 0.46 -1.72 10.26
N TYR A 32 1.30 -2.30 11.13
CA TYR A 32 1.23 -3.71 11.50
C TYR A 32 0.66 -3.82 12.91
N ASP A 33 -0.32 -4.71 13.12
CA ASP A 33 -0.94 -4.96 14.42
C ASP A 33 -0.46 -6.29 15.00
N ASN A 34 0.60 -6.21 15.80
CA ASN A 34 1.13 -7.32 16.61
C ASN A 34 0.53 -7.36 18.03
N SER A 35 -0.60 -6.68 18.27
CA SER A 35 -1.24 -6.74 19.58
C SER A 35 -1.83 -8.14 19.85
N PRO A 36 -1.83 -8.61 21.11
CA PRO A 36 -2.49 -9.86 21.48
C PRO A 36 -4.01 -9.87 21.24
N ALA A 37 -4.61 -8.72 20.95
CA ALA A 37 -6.03 -8.58 20.66
C ALA A 37 -6.37 -8.92 19.20
N ASN A 38 -5.38 -8.91 18.29
CA ASN A 38 -5.58 -9.25 16.90
C ASN A 38 -5.77 -10.76 16.73
N LYS A 39 -7.03 -11.22 16.65
CA LYS A 39 -7.38 -12.64 16.47
C LYS A 39 -6.85 -13.26 15.18
N SER A 40 -6.50 -12.43 14.20
CA SER A 40 -5.92 -12.88 12.93
C SER A 40 -4.40 -13.06 13.00
N ASN A 41 -3.75 -12.57 14.06
CA ASN A 41 -2.32 -12.79 14.29
C ASN A 41 -2.12 -14.11 15.06
N PRO A 42 -1.54 -15.15 14.43
CA PRO A 42 -1.38 -16.46 15.07
C PRO A 42 -0.36 -16.46 16.21
N ASP A 43 0.61 -15.55 16.20
CA ASP A 43 1.61 -15.40 17.27
C ASP A 43 2.08 -13.93 17.39
N PRO A 44 1.52 -13.16 18.33
CA PRO A 44 1.88 -11.75 18.53
C PRO A 44 3.28 -11.55 19.12
N THR A 45 3.96 -12.62 19.56
CA THR A 45 5.31 -12.55 20.14
C THR A 45 6.41 -12.81 19.12
N SER A 46 6.05 -13.28 17.92
CA SER A 46 7.01 -13.58 16.87
C SER A 46 7.67 -12.32 16.32
N ALA A 47 8.99 -12.38 16.13
CA ALA A 47 9.73 -11.33 15.46
C ALA A 47 9.58 -11.49 13.94
N VAL A 48 8.58 -10.82 13.36
CA VAL A 48 8.38 -10.80 11.91
C VAL A 48 9.23 -9.71 11.27
N ARG A 49 9.89 -10.05 10.17
CA ARG A 49 10.73 -9.13 9.38
C ARG A 49 10.23 -9.12 7.95
N TRP A 50 10.68 -8.12 7.17
CA TRP A 50 10.43 -8.12 5.74
C TRP A 50 11.04 -9.35 5.07
N GLY A 51 10.32 -9.93 4.10
CA GLY A 51 10.82 -11.01 3.26
C GLY A 51 9.78 -11.55 2.28
N GLU A 52 10.15 -12.59 1.53
CA GLU A 52 9.33 -13.14 0.44
C GLU A 52 8.42 -14.30 0.89
N GLN A 53 8.68 -14.84 2.08
CA GLN A 53 7.95 -16.00 2.58
C GLN A 53 6.61 -15.60 3.20
N THR A 54 5.66 -16.54 3.22
CA THR A 54 4.30 -16.31 3.75
C THR A 54 4.22 -16.02 5.25
N TRP A 55 5.30 -16.25 5.99
CA TRP A 55 5.45 -15.94 7.42
C TRP A 55 6.36 -14.74 7.67
N GLU A 56 6.79 -14.06 6.61
CA GLU A 56 7.51 -12.79 6.65
C GLU A 56 6.53 -11.67 6.25
N GLU A 57 6.82 -10.44 6.66
CA GLU A 57 5.98 -9.28 6.33
C GLU A 57 6.33 -8.70 4.96
N MET A 58 5.35 -8.02 4.36
CA MET A 58 5.54 -7.21 3.17
C MET A 58 4.84 -5.85 3.31
N GLN A 59 5.47 -4.79 2.83
CA GLN A 59 4.81 -3.55 2.47
C GLN A 59 5.14 -3.28 1.01
N TYR A 60 4.10 -3.15 0.19
CA TYR A 60 4.24 -2.89 -1.22
C TYR A 60 3.26 -1.80 -1.64
N THR A 61 3.70 -0.92 -2.53
CA THR A 61 2.85 0.11 -3.13
C THR A 61 3.19 0.21 -4.60
N ALA A 62 2.19 0.04 -5.43
CA ALA A 62 2.27 0.25 -6.87
C ALA A 62 1.41 1.44 -7.25
N ILE A 63 1.90 2.23 -8.21
CA ILE A 63 1.13 3.28 -8.86
C ILE A 63 1.30 3.16 -10.37
N THR A 64 0.23 3.44 -11.10
CA THR A 64 0.26 3.61 -12.54
C THR A 64 0.13 5.10 -12.85
N TYR A 65 0.93 5.60 -13.78
CA TYR A 65 0.87 6.99 -14.21
C TYR A 65 1.14 7.10 -15.71
N ARG A 66 0.67 8.20 -16.28
CA ARG A 66 1.04 8.62 -17.63
C ARG A 66 1.77 9.95 -17.55
N VAL A 67 2.83 10.10 -18.33
CA VAL A 67 3.44 11.41 -18.56
C VAL A 67 2.53 12.16 -19.54
N LYS A 68 2.21 13.42 -19.25
CA LYS A 68 1.55 14.27 -20.23
C LYS A 68 2.62 14.71 -21.23
N ASP A 69 2.44 14.43 -22.51
CA ASP A 69 3.35 14.92 -23.55
C ASP A 69 3.36 16.46 -23.55
N GLU A 70 4.54 17.06 -23.66
CA GLU A 70 4.73 18.48 -23.97
C GLU A 70 4.70 18.67 -25.51
N SER A 71 3.51 18.61 -26.11
CA SER A 71 3.20 19.12 -27.46
C SER A 71 1.68 19.10 -27.61
N ASP A 72 0.97 20.18 -27.94
CA ASP A 72 1.23 21.10 -29.05
C ASP A 72 1.04 22.58 -28.64
N ASP A 73 2.10 23.38 -28.85
CA ASP A 73 2.04 24.84 -29.04
C ASP A 73 2.35 25.11 -30.52
#